data_AF-A0A250IMF9-F1
#
_entry.id   AF-A0A250IMF9-F1
#
_cell.length_a   1.000
_cell.length_b   1.000
_cell.length_c   1.000
_cell.angle_alpha   90.00
_cell.angle_beta   90.00
_cell.angle_gamma   90.00
#
_symmetry.space_group_name_H-M   'P 1'
#
loop_
_entity.id
_entity.type
_entity.pdbx_description
1 polymer ?
#
loop_
_entity_poly.entity_id
_entity_poly.type
_entity_poly.pdbx_seq_one_letter_code
_entity_poly.pdbx_strand_id
1 'polypeptide(L)'
;MTTGSPEGPSPQWKDIHQSVLSSLDALNSATTWISTAATAGIEPIFERVLQQICEPRGVTPEAYIDVITRDAGMRRDVQKRLSRMMENPKLQALRRDAQRREAEHQLHVLHYILTAQPPPEWVWSAIDEEQREQLQDAAESGEERNDVLLPRVRAALNKLGTNPSAYGRCEDCQGAIPLERLQLVPWAECCAACQRKREGVPDDAPEPEVRVTHF
;
A
#
# COMPACT_ATOMS: atom_id res chain seq x y z
N MET A 1 -54.42 2.55 14.89
CA MET A 1 -53.21 2.57 15.73
C MET A 1 -52.16 3.33 14.97
N THR A 2 -51.93 4.56 15.40
CA THR A 2 -51.06 5.55 14.78
C THR A 2 -49.64 5.29 15.28
N THR A 3 -48.75 4.81 14.42
CA THR A 3 -47.30 4.82 14.69
C THR A 3 -46.71 6.00 13.94
N GLY A 4 -46.58 7.12 14.64
CA GLY A 4 -45.95 8.32 14.12
C GLY A 4 -44.48 8.05 13.77
N SER A 5 -44.08 8.53 12.60
CA SER A 5 -42.67 8.71 12.26
C SER A 5 -42.05 9.72 13.23
N PRO A 6 -40.86 9.48 13.80
CA PRO A 6 -40.11 10.55 14.41
C PRO A 6 -39.43 11.33 13.26
N GLU A 7 -40.15 12.28 12.67
CA GLU A 7 -39.51 13.34 11.87
C GLU A 7 -38.81 14.29 12.85
N GLY A 8 -37.64 13.87 13.32
CA GLY A 8 -36.65 14.79 13.87
C GLY A 8 -36.16 15.74 12.77
N PRO A 9 -35.68 16.94 13.11
CA PRO A 9 -35.12 17.85 12.12
C PRO A 9 -34.03 17.14 11.33
N SER A 10 -34.06 17.25 10.00
CA SER A 10 -33.04 16.64 9.14
C SER A 10 -31.63 17.04 9.64
N PRO A 11 -30.69 16.10 9.74
CA PRO A 11 -29.37 16.39 10.23
C PRO A 11 -28.73 17.53 9.43
N GLN A 12 -28.09 18.48 10.12
CA GLN A 12 -27.37 19.57 9.47
C GLN A 12 -26.08 19.03 8.85
N TRP A 13 -26.21 18.41 7.67
CA TRP A 13 -25.12 17.72 6.97
C TRP A 13 -23.89 18.61 6.72
N LYS A 14 -24.10 19.92 6.51
CA LYS A 14 -23.00 20.89 6.38
C LYS A 14 -22.17 21.01 7.65
N ASP A 15 -22.80 21.00 8.82
CA ASP A 15 -22.10 21.10 10.11
C ASP A 15 -21.35 19.82 10.45
N ILE A 16 -21.98 18.67 10.17
CA ILE A 16 -21.34 17.35 10.29
C ILE A 16 -20.12 17.30 9.38
N HIS A 17 -20.30 17.67 8.11
CA HIS A 17 -19.21 17.71 7.13
C HIS A 17 -18.07 18.62 7.59
N GLN A 18 -18.37 19.85 8.04
CA GLN A 18 -17.35 20.77 8.52
C GLN A 18 -16.59 20.22 9.75
N SER A 19 -17.29 19.49 10.63
CA SER A 19 -16.67 18.79 11.76
C SER A 19 -15.75 17.65 11.32
N VAL A 20 -16.13 16.90 10.26
CA VAL A 20 -15.28 15.85 9.68
C VAL A 20 -14.00 16.47 9.12
N LEU A 21 -14.12 17.55 8.35
CA LEU A 21 -12.96 18.23 7.78
C LEU A 21 -12.01 18.76 8.87
N SER A 22 -12.54 19.40 9.93
CA SER A 22 -11.71 19.94 11.00
C SER A 22 -11.00 18.84 11.80
N SER A 23 -11.65 17.69 12.05
CA SER A 23 -11.01 16.55 12.69
C SER A 23 -9.91 15.94 11.83
N LEU A 24 -10.09 15.85 10.50
CA LEU A 24 -9.03 15.39 9.60
C LEU A 24 -7.83 16.34 9.58
N ASP A 25 -8.06 17.66 9.55
CA ASP A 25 -7.01 18.67 9.59
C ASP A 25 -6.24 18.63 10.95
N ALA A 26 -6.96 18.44 12.06
CA ALA A 26 -6.37 18.26 13.39
C ALA A 26 -5.52 16.98 13.48
N LEU A 27 -6.03 15.86 12.97
CA LEU A 27 -5.29 14.60 12.92
C LEU A 27 -4.03 14.73 12.08
N ASN A 28 -4.12 15.31 10.88
CA ASN A 28 -2.96 15.52 10.02
C ASN A 28 -1.84 16.29 10.74
N SER A 29 -2.20 17.25 11.59
CA SER A 29 -1.25 18.03 12.39
C SER A 29 -0.64 17.24 13.57
N ALA A 30 -1.37 16.29 14.16
CA ALA A 30 -0.95 15.56 15.36
C ALA A 30 -0.01 14.36 15.08
N THR A 31 0.05 13.85 13.85
CA THR A 31 0.90 12.71 13.41
C THR A 31 0.70 11.36 14.12
N THR A 32 -0.16 11.27 15.14
CA THR A 32 -0.44 10.04 15.92
C THR A 32 -1.03 8.91 15.08
N TRP A 33 -1.73 9.26 14.00
CA TRP A 33 -2.35 8.34 13.06
C TRP A 33 -1.35 7.64 12.12
N ILE A 34 -0.11 8.15 11.99
CA ILE A 34 0.85 7.69 10.99
C ILE A 34 1.23 6.21 11.18
N SER A 35 1.40 5.76 12.42
CA SER A 35 1.75 4.36 12.70
C SER A 35 0.65 3.41 12.23
N THR A 36 -0.61 3.70 12.57
CA THR A 36 -1.77 2.94 12.11
C THR A 36 -1.91 3.00 10.59
N ALA A 37 -1.71 4.16 9.97
CA ALA A 37 -1.79 4.29 8.51
C ALA A 37 -0.67 3.54 7.78
N ALA A 38 0.49 3.36 8.40
CA ALA A 38 1.59 2.60 7.82
C ALA A 38 1.28 1.10 7.75
N THR A 39 0.54 0.56 8.71
CA THR A 39 0.28 -0.89 8.83
C THR A 39 -1.10 -1.30 8.34
N ALA A 40 -2.15 -0.53 8.67
CA ALA A 40 -3.55 -0.88 8.41
C ALA A 40 -4.25 0.06 7.41
N GLY A 41 -3.53 1.04 6.86
CA GLY A 41 -4.10 2.02 5.93
C GLY A 41 -4.91 3.14 6.61
N ILE A 42 -5.52 4.01 5.79
CA ILE A 42 -6.22 5.21 6.25
C ILE A 42 -7.67 4.95 6.67
N GLU A 43 -8.25 3.86 6.18
CA GLU A 43 -9.64 3.46 6.41
C GLU A 43 -10.01 3.37 7.90
N PRO A 44 -9.28 2.63 8.77
CA PRO A 44 -9.62 2.57 10.20
C PRO A 44 -9.50 3.92 10.92
N ILE A 45 -8.71 4.85 10.38
CA ILE A 45 -8.58 6.21 10.93
C ILE A 45 -9.80 7.03 10.53
N PHE A 46 -10.21 6.95 9.26
CA PHE A 46 -11.37 7.68 8.78
C PHE A 46 -12.66 7.17 9.42
N GLU A 47 -12.84 5.86 9.54
CA GLU A 47 -13.98 5.25 10.23
C GLU A 47 -14.11 5.73 11.68
N ARG A 48 -12.99 5.78 12.41
CA ARG A 48 -12.95 6.31 13.78
C ARG A 48 -13.36 7.79 13.84
N VAL A 49 -12.93 8.61 12.88
CA VAL A 49 -13.36 10.02 12.78
C VAL A 49 -14.87 10.10 12.55
N LEU A 50 -15.42 9.27 11.67
CA LEU A 50 -16.85 9.25 11.39
C LEU A 50 -17.65 8.84 12.63
N GLN A 51 -17.24 7.77 13.33
CA GLN A 51 -17.88 7.34 14.59
C GLN A 51 -17.90 8.47 15.62
N GLN A 52 -16.76 9.11 15.88
CA GLN A 52 -16.64 10.19 16.86
C GLN A 52 -17.51 11.42 16.54
N ILE A 53 -17.83 11.66 15.27
CA ILE A 53 -18.57 12.84 14.83
C ILE A 53 -20.06 12.53 14.64
N CYS A 54 -20.38 11.36 14.09
CA CYS A 54 -21.75 11.00 13.71
C CYS A 54 -22.55 10.45 14.90
N GLU A 55 -21.95 9.58 15.73
CA GLU A 55 -22.66 8.94 16.85
C GLU A 55 -23.24 9.95 17.87
N PRO A 56 -22.52 10.99 18.31
CA PRO A 56 -23.08 11.98 19.26
C PRO A 56 -24.25 12.79 18.68
N ARG A 57 -24.42 12.76 17.35
CA ARG A 57 -25.46 13.47 16.61
C ARG A 57 -26.60 12.55 16.18
N GLY A 58 -26.58 11.27 16.57
CA GLY A 58 -27.59 10.28 16.21
C GLY A 58 -27.58 9.90 14.73
N VAL A 59 -26.44 10.09 14.04
CA VAL A 59 -26.26 9.79 12.62
C VAL A 59 -25.27 8.63 12.50
N THR A 60 -25.48 7.73 11.53
CA THR A 60 -24.51 6.66 11.28
C THR A 60 -23.44 7.10 10.28
N PRO A 61 -22.21 6.54 10.37
CA PRO A 61 -21.17 6.77 9.36
C PRO A 61 -21.64 6.50 7.92
N GLU A 62 -22.45 5.46 7.70
CA GLU A 62 -22.96 5.08 6.38
C GLU A 62 -23.90 6.15 5.81
N ALA A 63 -24.77 6.74 6.65
CA ALA A 63 -25.64 7.82 6.23
C ALA A 63 -24.86 9.06 5.79
N TYR A 64 -23.72 9.36 6.45
CA TYR A 64 -22.82 10.42 6.02
C TYR A 64 -22.11 10.07 4.70
N ILE A 65 -21.63 8.82 4.56
CA ILE A 65 -20.97 8.33 3.34
C ILE A 65 -21.92 8.44 2.14
N ASP A 66 -23.20 8.09 2.30
CA ASP A 66 -24.23 8.25 1.26
C ASP A 66 -24.39 9.70 0.81
N VAL A 67 -24.37 10.64 1.76
CA VAL A 67 -24.50 12.08 1.49
C VAL A 67 -23.29 12.59 0.71
N ILE A 68 -22.07 12.31 1.17
CA ILE A 68 -20.86 12.76 0.46
C ILE A 68 -20.72 12.09 -0.90
N THR A 69 -21.25 10.87 -1.09
CA THR A 69 -21.19 10.19 -2.38
C THR A 69 -22.05 10.91 -3.43
N ARG A 70 -23.18 11.49 -3.01
CA ARG A 70 -24.11 12.25 -3.86
C ARG A 70 -23.70 13.72 -4.05
N ASP A 71 -22.95 14.30 -3.10
CA ASP A 71 -22.46 15.68 -3.16
C ASP A 71 -20.99 15.74 -3.63
N ALA A 72 -20.78 16.15 -4.88
CA ALA A 72 -19.44 16.25 -5.47
C ALA A 72 -18.53 17.29 -4.81
N GLY A 73 -19.07 18.31 -4.13
CA GLY A 73 -18.30 19.28 -3.36
C GLY A 73 -17.73 18.62 -2.11
N MET A 74 -18.62 18.06 -1.28
CA MET A 74 -18.25 17.39 -0.03
C MET A 74 -17.28 16.23 -0.26
N ARG A 75 -17.52 15.42 -1.32
CA ARG A 75 -16.60 14.33 -1.70
C ARG A 75 -15.19 14.84 -1.97
N ARG A 76 -15.06 15.89 -2.78
CA ARG A 76 -13.76 16.47 -3.14
C ARG A 76 -13.05 17.04 -1.92
N ASP A 77 -13.78 17.65 -1.00
CA ASP A 77 -13.21 18.20 0.21
C ASP A 77 -12.61 17.13 1.12
N VAL A 78 -13.32 16.03 1.37
CA VAL A 78 -12.82 14.88 2.14
C VAL A 78 -11.64 14.24 1.44
N GLN A 79 -11.78 13.93 0.14
CA GLN A 79 -10.72 13.31 -0.65
C GLN A 79 -9.43 14.14 -0.60
N LYS A 80 -9.53 15.47 -0.71
CA LYS A 80 -8.37 16.36 -0.62
C LYS A 80 -7.66 16.29 0.73
N ARG A 81 -8.37 16.16 1.86
CA ARG A 81 -7.73 16.02 3.19
C ARG A 81 -7.07 14.66 3.34
N LEU A 82 -7.75 13.59 2.94
CA LEU A 82 -7.19 12.24 2.97
C LEU A 82 -5.94 12.14 2.09
N SER A 83 -5.95 12.70 0.87
CA SER A 83 -4.77 12.75 -0.01
C SER A 83 -3.59 13.46 0.65
N ARG A 84 -3.81 14.63 1.28
CA ARG A 84 -2.75 15.35 2.01
C ARG A 84 -2.15 14.55 3.16
N MET A 85 -2.98 13.82 3.91
CA MET A 85 -2.49 12.90 4.94
C MET A 85 -1.62 11.82 4.29
N MET A 86 -2.08 11.18 3.22
CA MET A 86 -1.32 10.13 2.51
C MET A 86 0.00 10.63 1.92
N GLU A 87 0.09 11.91 1.58
CA GLU A 87 1.30 12.59 1.11
C GLU A 87 2.29 12.95 2.23
N ASN A 88 1.96 12.67 3.51
CA ASN A 88 2.82 12.98 4.64
C ASN A 88 4.21 12.31 4.49
N PRO A 89 5.32 13.08 4.50
CA PRO A 89 6.67 12.53 4.28
C PRO A 89 7.06 11.42 5.26
N LYS A 90 6.64 11.52 6.52
CA LYS A 90 6.95 10.51 7.55
C LYS A 90 6.19 9.22 7.31
N LEU A 91 4.93 9.28 6.87
CA LEU A 91 4.17 8.09 6.44
C LEU A 91 4.83 7.43 5.23
N GLN A 92 5.17 8.22 4.21
CA GLN A 92 5.82 7.70 3.00
C GLN A 92 7.18 7.08 3.30
N ALA A 93 7.96 7.64 4.23
CA ALA A 93 9.23 7.06 4.67
C ALA A 93 9.02 5.72 5.37
N LEU A 94 8.09 5.65 6.34
CA LEU A 94 7.79 4.41 7.06
C LEU A 94 7.31 3.29 6.13
N ARG A 95 6.43 3.60 5.18
CA ARG A 95 5.97 2.61 4.18
C ARG A 95 7.09 2.12 3.29
N ARG A 96 7.95 3.03 2.83
CA ARG A 96 9.16 2.66 2.06
C ARG A 96 10.09 1.76 2.87
N ASP A 97 10.32 2.07 4.13
CA ASP A 97 11.18 1.27 5.01
C ASP A 97 10.59 -0.12 5.32
N ALA A 98 9.27 -0.22 5.48
CA ALA A 98 8.58 -1.50 5.65
C ALA A 98 8.67 -2.34 4.38
N GLN A 99 8.35 -1.73 3.23
CA GLN A 99 8.41 -2.38 1.93
C GLN A 99 9.85 -2.82 1.55
N ARG A 100 10.86 -2.03 1.91
CA ARG A 100 12.27 -2.40 1.73
C ARG A 100 12.62 -3.67 2.51
N ARG A 101 12.23 -3.74 3.79
CA ARG A 101 12.51 -4.90 4.65
C ARG A 101 11.82 -6.16 4.17
N GLU A 102 10.57 -6.02 3.73
CA GLU A 102 9.82 -7.14 3.14
C GLU A 102 10.50 -7.65 1.85
N ALA A 103 10.86 -6.74 0.95
CA ALA A 103 11.54 -7.12 -0.28
C ALA A 103 12.91 -7.77 -0.02
N GLU A 104 13.66 -7.29 0.98
CA GLU A 104 14.92 -7.90 1.39
C GLU A 104 14.73 -9.35 1.87
N HIS A 105 13.70 -9.58 2.69
CA HIS A 105 13.34 -10.93 3.14
C HIS A 105 13.03 -11.85 1.96
N GLN A 106 12.14 -11.42 1.06
CA GLN A 106 11.75 -12.18 -0.13
C GLN A 106 12.95 -12.47 -1.04
N LEU A 107 13.84 -11.49 -1.25
CA LEU A 107 15.03 -11.67 -2.09
C LEU A 107 16.02 -12.66 -1.48
N HIS A 108 16.18 -12.70 -0.15
CA HIS A 108 17.01 -13.72 0.50
C HIS A 108 16.41 -15.12 0.37
N VAL A 109 15.09 -15.26 0.53
CA VAL A 109 14.39 -16.54 0.30
C VAL A 109 14.58 -16.99 -1.15
N LEU A 110 14.37 -16.11 -2.12
CA LEU A 110 14.60 -16.41 -3.54
C LEU A 110 16.06 -16.79 -3.82
N HIS A 111 17.02 -16.05 -3.26
CA HIS A 111 18.43 -16.38 -3.41
C HIS A 111 18.75 -17.78 -2.86
N TYR A 112 18.17 -18.14 -1.71
CA TYR A 112 18.32 -19.47 -1.13
C TYR A 112 17.79 -20.56 -2.07
N ILE A 113 16.54 -20.43 -2.53
CA ILE A 113 15.93 -21.39 -3.47
C ILE A 113 16.78 -21.54 -4.75
N LEU A 114 17.29 -20.43 -5.29
CA LEU A 114 18.05 -20.42 -6.55
C LEU A 114 19.48 -20.99 -6.41
N THR A 115 20.05 -21.04 -5.21
CA THR A 115 21.49 -21.33 -5.02
C THR A 115 21.81 -22.39 -3.99
N ALA A 116 20.84 -22.80 -3.18
CA ALA A 116 21.00 -23.58 -1.95
C ALA A 116 21.99 -22.97 -0.93
N GLN A 117 22.36 -21.69 -1.07
CA GLN A 117 23.23 -21.01 -0.10
C GLN A 117 22.38 -20.44 1.04
N PRO A 118 22.64 -20.80 2.29
CA PRO A 118 21.79 -20.44 3.41
C PRO A 118 21.67 -18.91 3.53
N PRO A 119 20.45 -18.38 3.73
CA PRO A 119 20.24 -16.96 3.97
C PRO A 119 20.71 -16.57 5.38
N PRO A 120 20.78 -15.26 5.68
CA PRO A 120 21.04 -14.77 7.04
C PRO A 120 20.04 -15.31 8.07
N GLU A 121 20.46 -15.45 9.33
CA GLU A 121 19.66 -16.03 10.41
C GLU A 121 18.29 -15.36 10.60
N TRP A 122 18.22 -14.03 10.48
CA TRP A 122 16.98 -13.27 10.66
C TRP A 122 15.88 -13.66 9.66
N VAL A 123 16.25 -14.19 8.49
CA VAL A 123 15.30 -14.70 7.50
C VAL A 123 14.61 -15.95 8.07
N TRP A 124 15.38 -16.86 8.66
CA TRP A 124 14.83 -18.05 9.30
C TRP A 124 14.01 -17.75 10.54
N SER A 125 14.35 -16.71 11.31
CA SER A 125 13.56 -16.33 12.48
C SER A 125 12.14 -15.84 12.13
N ALA A 126 11.90 -15.46 10.87
CA ALA A 126 10.61 -14.95 10.41
C ALA A 126 9.74 -16.02 9.72
N ILE A 127 10.24 -17.26 9.58
CA ILE A 127 9.59 -18.35 8.85
C ILE A 127 9.37 -19.51 9.83
N ASP A 128 8.20 -20.14 9.78
CA ASP A 128 7.91 -21.31 10.62
C ASP A 128 8.60 -22.59 10.12
N GLU A 129 8.57 -23.66 10.91
CA GLU A 129 9.33 -24.88 10.58
C GLU A 129 8.79 -25.59 9.33
N GLU A 130 7.47 -25.62 9.12
CA GLU A 130 6.85 -26.24 7.94
C GLU A 130 7.29 -25.51 6.65
N GLN A 131 7.24 -24.19 6.65
CA GLN A 131 7.72 -23.38 5.53
C GLN A 131 9.22 -23.54 5.31
N ARG A 132 10.03 -23.70 6.37
CA ARG A 132 11.47 -23.93 6.24
C ARG A 132 11.79 -25.27 5.57
N GLU A 133 11.07 -26.34 5.92
CA GLU A 133 11.19 -27.65 5.26
C GLU A 133 10.85 -27.54 3.76
N GLN A 134 9.73 -26.89 3.42
CA GLN A 134 9.34 -26.66 2.01
C GLN A 134 10.41 -25.89 1.21
N LEU A 135 11.01 -24.86 1.81
CA LEU A 135 12.08 -24.09 1.18
C LEU A 135 13.36 -24.91 1.02
N GLN A 136 13.68 -25.78 1.97
CA GLN A 136 14.83 -26.70 1.88
C GLN A 136 14.65 -27.67 0.72
N ASP A 137 13.49 -28.34 0.63
CA ASP A 137 13.16 -29.26 -0.45
C ASP A 137 13.26 -28.57 -1.83
N ALA A 138 12.73 -27.34 -1.95
CA ALA A 138 12.80 -26.56 -3.18
C ALA A 138 14.24 -26.17 -3.56
N ALA A 139 15.07 -25.80 -2.59
CA ALA A 139 16.46 -25.44 -2.83
C ALA A 139 17.31 -26.68 -3.22
N GLU A 140 17.02 -27.83 -2.61
CA GLU A 140 17.70 -29.10 -2.89
C GLU A 140 17.32 -29.69 -4.25
N SER A 141 16.05 -29.59 -4.67
CA SER A 141 15.61 -30.05 -5.98
C SER A 141 16.33 -29.32 -7.12
N GLY A 142 16.61 -28.02 -6.93
CA GLY A 142 17.26 -27.17 -7.91
C GLY A 142 16.41 -26.87 -9.16
N GLU A 143 15.13 -27.24 -9.16
CA GLU A 143 14.19 -27.02 -10.28
C GLU A 143 14.00 -25.52 -10.58
N GLU A 144 14.10 -24.69 -9.54
CA GLU A 144 13.91 -23.24 -9.62
C GLU A 144 15.14 -22.49 -10.13
N ARG A 145 16.28 -23.17 -10.34
CA ARG A 145 17.54 -22.54 -10.80
C ARG A 145 17.32 -21.80 -12.12
N ASN A 146 17.52 -20.49 -12.09
CA ASN A 146 17.29 -19.62 -13.23
C ASN A 146 18.45 -18.64 -13.40
N ASP A 147 19.24 -18.86 -14.46
CA ASP A 147 20.44 -18.07 -14.78
C ASP A 147 20.16 -16.62 -15.15
N VAL A 148 18.91 -16.30 -15.52
CA VAL A 148 18.46 -14.93 -15.83
C VAL A 148 17.99 -14.21 -14.56
N LEU A 149 17.29 -14.92 -13.67
CA LEU A 149 16.74 -14.35 -12.43
C LEU A 149 17.81 -14.13 -11.36
N LEU A 150 18.71 -15.10 -11.18
CA LEU A 150 19.71 -15.06 -10.11
C LEU A 150 20.60 -13.80 -10.13
N PRO A 151 21.12 -13.33 -11.29
CA PRO A 151 21.85 -12.07 -11.35
C PRO A 151 21.02 -10.86 -10.88
N ARG A 152 19.72 -10.83 -11.19
CA ARG A 152 18.81 -9.74 -10.81
C ARG A 152 18.53 -9.75 -9.32
N VAL A 153 18.32 -10.93 -8.73
CA VAL A 153 18.17 -11.10 -7.28
C VAL A 153 19.44 -10.65 -6.56
N ARG A 154 20.62 -11.06 -7.03
CA ARG A 154 21.91 -10.63 -6.46
C ARG A 154 22.13 -9.12 -6.58
N ALA A 155 21.78 -8.53 -7.72
CA ALA A 155 21.88 -7.08 -7.93
C ALA A 155 20.96 -6.32 -6.94
N ALA A 156 19.74 -6.79 -6.74
CA ALA A 156 18.79 -6.21 -5.79
C ALA A 156 19.28 -6.32 -4.34
N LEU A 157 19.75 -7.49 -3.91
CA LEU A 157 20.36 -7.69 -2.58
C LEU A 157 21.59 -6.81 -2.38
N ASN A 158 22.47 -6.71 -3.38
CA ASN A 158 23.62 -5.83 -3.32
C ASN A 158 23.20 -4.36 -3.19
N LYS A 159 22.15 -3.93 -3.91
CA LYS A 159 21.59 -2.58 -3.81
C LYS A 159 21.04 -2.30 -2.42
N LEU A 160 20.32 -3.26 -1.82
CA LEU A 160 19.81 -3.19 -0.46
C LEU A 160 20.94 -3.07 0.57
N GLY A 161 22.02 -3.84 0.43
CA GLY A 161 23.16 -3.80 1.34
C GLY A 161 24.07 -2.58 1.20
N THR A 162 24.27 -2.07 -0.02
CA THR A 162 25.22 -0.97 -0.30
C THR A 162 24.57 0.41 -0.33
N ASN A 163 23.35 0.52 -0.87
CA ASN A 163 22.60 1.77 -0.93
C ASN A 163 21.08 1.52 -0.75
N PRO A 164 20.64 1.23 0.49
CA PRO A 164 19.23 0.92 0.77
C PRO A 164 18.27 2.04 0.36
N SER A 165 18.74 3.29 0.28
CA SER A 165 17.94 4.45 -0.13
C SER A 165 17.67 4.52 -1.65
N ALA A 166 18.48 3.83 -2.45
CA ALA A 166 18.31 3.72 -3.90
C ALA A 166 17.46 2.51 -4.32
N TYR A 167 17.19 1.58 -3.41
CA TYR A 167 16.24 0.51 -3.66
C TYR A 167 14.85 1.08 -3.95
N GLY A 168 14.15 0.51 -4.95
CA GLY A 168 12.87 1.01 -5.42
C GLY A 168 12.93 2.28 -6.28
N ARG A 169 14.12 2.68 -6.77
CA ARG A 169 14.27 3.71 -7.82
C ARG A 169 14.61 3.08 -9.16
N CYS A 170 13.93 3.55 -10.20
CA CYS A 170 14.14 3.12 -11.57
C CYS A 170 15.53 3.55 -12.05
N GLU A 171 16.28 2.63 -12.65
CA GLU A 171 17.63 2.92 -13.12
C GLU A 171 17.65 3.88 -14.32
N ASP A 172 16.61 3.87 -15.16
CA ASP A 172 16.53 4.71 -16.35
C ASP A 172 16.05 6.13 -16.04
N CYS A 173 14.89 6.26 -15.38
CA CYS A 173 14.28 7.57 -15.14
C CYS A 173 14.50 8.14 -13.72
N GLN A 174 15.13 7.38 -12.83
CA GLN A 174 15.36 7.74 -11.42
C GLN A 174 14.08 7.99 -10.58
N GLY A 175 12.90 7.79 -11.19
CA GLY A 175 11.60 7.84 -10.54
C GLY A 175 11.38 6.67 -9.58
N ALA A 176 10.42 6.82 -8.67
CA ALA A 176 10.02 5.74 -7.79
C ALA A 176 9.36 4.61 -8.60
N ILE A 177 9.79 3.37 -8.34
CA ILE A 177 9.10 2.18 -8.82
C ILE A 177 7.85 2.01 -7.95
N PRO A 178 6.65 1.80 -8.53
CA PRO A 178 5.42 1.60 -7.75
C PRO A 178 5.57 0.49 -6.72
N LEU A 179 5.01 0.71 -5.52
CA LEU A 179 5.14 -0.23 -4.40
C LEU A 179 4.53 -1.59 -4.76
N GLU A 180 3.38 -1.56 -5.43
CA GLU A 180 2.63 -2.73 -5.90
C GLU A 180 3.49 -3.58 -6.84
N ARG A 181 4.33 -2.93 -7.66
CA ARG A 181 5.27 -3.64 -8.54
C ARG A 181 6.39 -4.30 -7.75
N LEU A 182 6.94 -3.62 -6.75
CA LEU A 182 8.02 -4.19 -5.93
C LEU A 182 7.54 -5.32 -5.01
N GLN A 183 6.26 -5.31 -4.62
CA GLN A 183 5.63 -6.42 -3.89
C GLN A 183 5.50 -7.68 -4.77
N LEU A 184 5.27 -7.52 -6.07
CA LEU A 184 5.17 -8.63 -7.02
C LEU A 184 6.54 -9.05 -7.60
N VAL A 185 7.43 -8.09 -7.81
CA VAL A 185 8.72 -8.26 -8.48
C VAL A 185 9.79 -7.49 -7.70
N PRO A 186 10.28 -8.04 -6.56
CA PRO A 186 11.21 -7.33 -5.68
C PRO A 186 12.60 -7.11 -6.30
N TRP A 187 12.95 -7.83 -7.37
CA TRP A 187 14.17 -7.62 -8.15
C TRP A 187 13.99 -6.62 -9.33
N ALA A 188 12.90 -5.85 -9.36
CA ALA A 188 12.67 -4.88 -10.44
C ALA A 188 13.72 -3.75 -10.45
N GLU A 189 14.48 -3.64 -11.54
CA GLU A 189 15.45 -2.56 -11.79
C GLU A 189 14.80 -1.28 -12.33
N CYS A 190 13.64 -1.42 -12.98
CA CYS A 190 12.97 -0.34 -13.68
C CYS A 190 11.45 -0.29 -13.44
N CYS A 191 10.88 0.91 -13.60
CA CYS A 191 9.44 1.08 -13.63
C CYS A 191 8.85 0.39 -14.88
N ALA A 192 7.56 0.07 -14.85
CA ALA A 192 6.91 -0.66 -15.94
C ALA A 192 7.03 0.06 -17.30
N ALA A 193 7.01 1.40 -17.31
CA ALA A 193 7.18 2.19 -18.54
C ALA A 193 8.61 2.08 -19.12
N CYS A 194 9.65 2.16 -18.29
CA CYS A 194 11.03 2.01 -18.75
C CYS A 194 11.35 0.56 -19.14
N GLN A 195 10.80 -0.42 -18.40
CA GLN A 195 10.93 -1.83 -18.76
C GLN A 195 10.36 -2.13 -20.14
N ARG A 196 9.14 -1.65 -20.45
CA ARG A 196 8.53 -1.79 -21.79
C ARG A 196 9.41 -1.21 -22.89
N LYS A 197 10.01 -0.04 -22.65
CA LYS A 197 10.96 0.60 -23.58
C LYS A 197 12.21 -0.26 -23.82
N ARG A 198 12.78 -0.88 -22.77
CA ARG A 198 13.93 -1.79 -22.87
C ARG A 198 13.59 -3.05 -23.68
N GLU A 199 12.38 -3.57 -23.50
CA GLU A 199 11.89 -4.78 -24.18
C GLU A 199 11.43 -4.50 -25.63
N GLY A 200 11.44 -3.24 -26.06
CA GLY A 200 11.00 -2.85 -27.40
C GLY A 200 9.49 -2.99 -27.62
N VAL A 201 8.70 -3.04 -26.55
CA VAL A 201 7.23 -3.05 -26.62
C VAL A 201 6.76 -1.59 -26.79
N PRO A 202 6.16 -1.21 -27.93
CA PRO A 202 5.70 0.15 -28.16
C PRO A 202 4.57 0.54 -27.20
N ASP A 203 4.45 1.84 -26.92
CA ASP A 203 3.48 2.45 -25.99
C ASP A 203 2.00 2.27 -26.41
N ASP A 204 1.77 1.73 -27.62
CA ASP A 204 0.47 1.57 -28.28
C ASP A 204 -0.19 0.19 -28.08
N ALA A 205 0.31 -0.66 -27.18
CA ALA A 205 -0.52 -1.79 -26.74
C ALA A 205 -1.69 -1.18 -25.93
N PRO A 206 -2.95 -1.21 -26.44
CA PRO A 206 -4.06 -0.66 -25.68
C PRO A 206 -4.06 -1.35 -24.32
N GLU A 207 -4.12 -0.54 -23.24
CA GLU A 207 -4.40 -1.08 -21.92
C GLU A 207 -5.56 -2.06 -22.10
N PRO A 208 -5.42 -3.35 -21.70
CA PRO A 208 -6.57 -4.22 -21.73
C PRO A 208 -7.65 -3.50 -20.95
N GLU A 209 -8.80 -3.25 -21.56
CA GLU A 209 -9.97 -2.75 -20.86
C GLU A 209 -10.22 -3.75 -19.72
N VAL A 210 -9.68 -3.43 -18.54
CA VAL A 210 -10.07 -4.12 -17.33
C VAL A 210 -11.51 -3.70 -17.19
N ARG A 211 -12.41 -4.57 -17.67
CA ARG A 211 -13.81 -4.50 -17.31
C ARG A 211 -13.83 -4.65 -15.81
N VAL A 212 -13.82 -3.50 -15.13
CA VAL A 212 -14.22 -3.39 -13.75
C VAL A 212 -15.66 -3.89 -13.77
N THR A 213 -15.85 -5.18 -13.51
CA THR A 213 -17.15 -5.71 -13.16
C THR A 213 -17.48 -5.05 -11.84
N HIS A 214 -18.23 -3.95 -11.96
CA HIS A 214 -18.70 -3.16 -10.85
C HIS A 214 -19.44 -4.01 -9.82
N PHE A 215 -19.26 -3.58 -8.56
CA PHE A 215 -20.02 -3.88 -7.33
C PHE A 215 -19.46 -4.99 -6.45
#